data_AF-X1UBE8-F1
#
_entry.id   AF-X1UBE8-F1
#
_cell.length_a   1.000
_cell.length_b   1.000
_cell.length_c   1.000
_cell.angle_alpha   90.00
_cell.angle_beta   90.00
_cell.angle_gamma   90.00
#
_symmetry.space_group_name_H-M   'P 1'
#
loop_
_entity.id
_entity.type
_entity.pdbx_description
1 polymer ?
#
loop_
_entity_poly.entity_id
_entity_poly.type
_entity_poly.pdbx_seq_one_letter_code
_entity_poly.pdbx_strand_id
1 'polypeptide(L)' 'RFKGASGADSTSKNDPSSKASPELDAFGQHLFEQLYDTFIALGYPPEKAINLANIRALEKRNKNTQ' A
#
# COMPACT_ATOMS: atom_id res chain seq x y z
N ARG A 1 -23.69 -45.81 -15.78
CA ARG A 1 -22.43 -45.14 -16.21
C ARG A 1 -22.63 -43.64 -16.00
N PHE A 2 -22.31 -43.13 -14.82
CA PHE A 2 -22.41 -41.69 -14.50
C PHE A 2 -21.00 -41.10 -14.45
N LYS A 3 -20.75 -40.04 -15.23
CA LYS A 3 -19.86 -38.88 -14.97
C LYS A 3 -19.90 -38.02 -16.24
N GLY A 4 -20.46 -36.80 -16.31
CA GLY A 4 -20.74 -35.83 -15.27
C GLY A 4 -19.61 -34.80 -15.20
N ALA A 5 -19.89 -33.60 -15.73
CA ALA A 5 -19.25 -32.31 -15.50
C ALA A 5 -17.78 -32.16 -15.96
N SER A 6 -17.57 -31.33 -16.98
CA SER A 6 -17.30 -29.89 -16.87
C SER A 6 -15.84 -29.64 -16.56
N GLY A 7 -15.13 -29.16 -17.59
CA GLY A 7 -13.79 -28.62 -17.45
C GLY A 7 -13.78 -27.61 -16.31
N ALA A 8 -13.02 -27.94 -15.27
CA ALA A 8 -12.64 -26.99 -14.26
C ALA A 8 -11.54 -26.11 -14.87
N ASP A 9 -11.94 -25.17 -15.73
CA ASP A 9 -11.20 -23.93 -15.91
C ASP A 9 -11.77 -22.94 -14.89
N SER A 10 -11.43 -23.17 -13.63
CA SER A 10 -11.62 -22.19 -12.57
C SER A 10 -10.55 -21.12 -12.75
N THR A 11 -10.66 -20.34 -13.82
CA THR A 11 -9.89 -19.10 -13.97
C THR A 11 -10.32 -18.19 -12.84
N SER A 12 -9.50 -18.18 -11.79
CA SER A 12 -9.60 -17.34 -10.61
C SER A 12 -9.84 -15.89 -11.04
N LYS A 13 -11.06 -15.41 -10.88
CA LYS A 13 -11.42 -13.99 -11.01
C LYS A 13 -12.26 -13.58 -9.81
N ASN A 14 -11.69 -13.74 -8.62
CA ASN A 14 -12.16 -13.06 -7.42
C ASN A 14 -10.96 -12.78 -6.53
N ASP A 15 -10.29 -11.66 -6.79
CA ASP A 15 -9.59 -10.97 -5.72
C ASP A 15 -9.71 -9.45 -5.93
N PRO A 16 -10.74 -8.80 -5.38
CA PRO A 16 -10.76 -7.34 -5.24
C PRO A 16 -9.79 -6.84 -4.15
N SER A 17 -8.84 -7.68 -3.70
CA SER A 17 -7.79 -7.33 -2.73
C SER A 17 -6.53 -6.75 -3.37
N SER A 18 -6.63 -6.17 -4.57
CA SER A 18 -5.54 -5.37 -5.15
C SER A 18 -5.65 -3.89 -4.78
N LYS A 19 -6.23 -3.58 -3.60
CA LYS A 19 -5.90 -2.34 -2.87
C LYS A 19 -4.65 -2.58 -2.04
N ALA A 20 -3.60 -3.11 -2.67
CA ALA A 20 -2.27 -3.05 -2.10
C ALA A 20 -2.00 -1.55 -1.92
N SER A 21 -1.91 -1.09 -0.67
CA SER A 21 -1.31 0.20 -0.34
C SER A 21 -0.07 0.32 -1.22
N PRO A 22 0.09 1.40 -2.00
CA PRO A 22 1.18 1.51 -2.97
C PRO A 22 2.47 1.13 -2.25
N GLU A 23 3.09 0.03 -2.68
CA GLU A 23 4.31 -0.44 -2.04
C GLU A 23 5.31 0.70 -2.09
N LEU A 24 5.70 1.18 -0.92
CA LEU A 24 6.72 2.20 -0.81
C LEU A 24 8.03 1.53 -1.19
N ASP A 25 8.65 1.97 -2.30
CA ASP A 25 10.02 1.57 -2.62
C ASP A 25 10.94 1.94 -1.43
N ALA A 26 12.15 1.37 -1.35
CA ALA A 26 13.08 1.63 -0.24
C ALA A 26 13.27 3.14 0.08
N PHE A 27 13.26 4.00 -0.94
CA PHE A 27 13.28 5.46 -0.78
C PHE A 27 12.00 6.02 -0.13
N GLY A 28 10.82 5.53 -0.55
CA GLY A 28 9.53 5.89 0.04
C GLY A 28 9.39 5.40 1.48
N GLN A 29 9.93 4.22 1.79
CA GLN A 29 9.91 3.67 3.15
C GLN A 29 10.79 4.48 4.09
N HIS A 30 12.01 4.83 3.67
CA HIS A 30 12.87 5.72 4.43
C HIS A 30 12.21 7.09 4.67
N LEU A 31 11.57 7.67 3.65
CA LEU A 31 10.86 8.93 3.80
C LEU A 31 9.69 8.81 4.77
N PHE A 32 8.93 7.72 4.68
CA PHE A 32 7.83 7.43 5.60
C PHE A 32 8.32 7.38 7.05
N GLU A 33 9.40 6.65 7.34
CA GLU A 33 9.93 6.52 8.70
C GLU A 33 10.35 7.88 9.27
N GLN A 34 11.09 8.69 8.50
CA GLN A 34 11.49 10.04 8.93
C GLN A 34 10.28 10.95 9.19
N LEU A 35 9.28 10.89 8.31
CA LEU A 35 8.07 11.70 8.43
C LEU A 35 7.22 11.24 9.62
N TYR A 36 7.09 9.93 9.82
CA TYR A 36 6.37 9.33 10.93
C TYR A 36 6.98 9.76 12.27
N ASP A 37 8.30 9.59 12.45
CA ASP A 37 9.00 10.02 13.67
C ASP A 37 8.83 11.52 13.91
N THR A 38 8.87 12.33 12.86
CA THR A 38 8.61 13.77 12.95
C THR A 38 7.19 14.06 13.44
N PHE A 39 6.17 13.39 12.91
CA PHE A 39 4.79 13.58 13.34
C PHE A 39 4.55 13.08 14.77
N ILE A 40 5.17 11.97 15.17
CA ILE A 40 5.12 11.50 16.55
C ILE A 40 5.77 12.51 17.50
N ALA A 41 6.95 13.05 17.15
CA ALA A 41 7.65 14.06 17.95
C ALA A 41 6.84 15.36 18.09
N LEU A 42 6.03 15.70 17.08
CA LEU A 42 5.11 16.84 17.10
C LEU A 42 3.82 16.57 17.89
N GLY A 43 3.64 15.36 18.44
CA GLY A 43 2.48 14.99 19.26
C GLY A 43 1.26 14.55 18.45
N TYR A 44 1.42 14.22 17.16
CA TYR A 44 0.31 13.65 16.40
C TYR A 44 0.02 12.22 16.89
N PRO A 45 -1.26 11.81 16.94
CA PRO A 45 -1.61 10.44 17.27
C PRO A 45 -1.09 9.48 16.17
N PRO A 46 -0.68 8.25 16.51
CA PRO A 46 -0.04 7.32 15.57
C PRO A 46 -0.80 7.12 14.26
N GLU A 47 -2.13 7.01 14.29
CA GLU A 47 -2.95 6.84 13.09
C GLU A 47 -2.87 8.06 12.15
N LYS A 48 -2.85 9.27 12.71
CA LYS A 48 -2.68 10.50 11.90
C LYS A 48 -1.25 10.61 11.38
N ALA A 49 -0.25 10.25 12.19
CA ALA A 49 1.15 10.24 11.79
C ALA A 49 1.39 9.29 10.61
N ILE A 50 0.84 8.07 10.65
CA ILE A 50 0.91 7.09 9.55
C ILE A 50 0.27 7.64 8.28
N ASN A 51 -0.95 8.17 8.37
CA ASN A 51 -1.64 8.72 7.19
C ASN A 51 -0.88 9.91 6.58
N LEU A 52 -0.41 10.84 7.41
CA LEU A 52 0.35 12.00 6.95
C LEU A 52 1.71 11.59 6.34
N ALA A 53 2.43 10.67 6.98
CA ALA A 53 3.69 10.15 6.48
C ALA A 53 3.52 9.43 5.14
N ASN A 54 2.49 8.60 5.00
CA ASN A 54 2.17 7.90 3.74
C ASN A 54 1.85 8.89 2.61
N ILE A 55 0.96 9.86 2.84
CA ILE A 55 0.61 10.87 1.83
C ILE A 55 1.86 11.64 1.40
N ARG A 56 2.66 12.12 2.37
CA ARG A 56 3.86 12.91 2.09
C ARG A 56 4.97 12.13 1.41
N ALA A 57 5.17 10.86 1.79
CA ALA A 57 6.14 9.98 1.13
C ALA A 57 5.76 9.74 -0.33
N LEU A 58 4.47 9.51 -0.61
CA LEU A 58 3.96 9.33 -1.97
C LEU A 58 4.06 10.62 -2.81
N GLU A 59 3.71 11.78 -2.24
CA GLU A 59 3.84 13.07 -2.93
C GLU A 59 5.30 13.36 -3.31
N LYS A 60 6.25 13.04 -2.41
CA LYS A 60 7.67 13.30 -2.62
C LYS A 60 8.29 12.35 -3.64
N ARG A 61 7.84 11.09 -3.69
CA ARG A 61 8.19 10.14 -4.77
C ARG A 61 7.75 10.69 -6.13
N ASN A 62 6.48 11.10 -6.27
CA ASN A 62 5.94 11.57 -7.55
C ASN A 62 6.63 12.83 -8.08
N LYS A 63 7.18 13.68 -7.20
CA LYS A 63 7.96 14.87 -7.59
C LYS A 63 9.40 14.56 -8.00
N ASN A 64 9.94 13.41 -7.62
CA ASN A 64 11.33 13.02 -7.92
C ASN A 64 11.44 12.18 -9.21
N THR A 65 10.30 11.86 -9.83
CA THR A 65 10.21 11.07 -11.07
C THR A 65 9.93 11.94 -12.32
N GLN A 66 9.98 13.27 -12.20
CA GLN A 66 9.89 14.24 -13.30
C GLN A 66 11.21 15.00 -13.45
#